data_AF-A0AAD3RLM9-F1
#
_entry.id   AF-A0AAD3RLM9-F1
#
_cell.length_a   1.000
_cell.length_b   1.000
_cell.length_c   1.000
_cell.angle_alpha   90.00
_cell.angle_beta   90.00
_cell.angle_gamma   90.00
#
_symmetry.space_group_name_H-M   'P 1'
#
loop_
_entity.id
_entity.type
_entity.pdbx_description
1 polymer ?
#
loop_
_entity_poly.entity_id
_entity_poly.type
_entity_poly.pdbx_seq_one_letter_code
_entity_poly.pdbx_strand_id
1 'polypeptide(L)'
;MTSSFLLRHPGVSAARGATARDWTSQHHSHDQVDKLEKHLSVVEVLEKHGLQKPILYVKNSQNSEEEGHQLMVKLCRHTGRKNPPVSETVWRGLLQDLLDMQQNVYTCLKPKTCHQVFVESLLCSSRVENVRLAGQLMHCSKVSQDVPVSLSFRGKGCALKVAYDNSVELVLAAAREYFNSSTTLTDPCMGLARTCLQLITDCPPTIQEELDLINALTQLEDFSVSILPLQVRLRSDRLSLIEECIAHCSTAYKQSTTLLSLASLLRVAGDDEATRKGQVLTLLAEQALQCLDFKASYIHCQDLMAAGYSLAWEVCSLLGQCEGYGDLEARQELLAFSLTHCPPDNIHGLLAASSDLQTQVLYQAVNYQMEPVNTESGREADETDSVKASAPTVGSPVGTAGDLLHRTTAKTMEVLTTTGLTTKAVLTAVSDHRWWKESLNYLRPLQGHGAGATSQKGACENSNLERQGCSPFYQELIEDPYVDLSQDVYSSYKDVPQENFAEVLLRTGKLAEAKTEGKTLFPATEVLLQLANDAFPRDMMLALSYLLALPQVLDANRCFEKQCHSALSLQLAAYYYSLQIYSHLKPCFKDKNHTLYQACLALVESRALSSTMLS
;
A
#
# COMPACT_ATOMS: atom_id res chain seq x y z
N MET A 1 93.28 -24.52 43.68
CA MET A 1 94.31 -24.58 44.74
C MET A 1 93.59 -24.56 46.09
N THR A 2 93.93 -25.52 46.97
CA THR A 2 93.65 -25.61 48.43
C THR A 2 92.17 -25.60 48.85
N SER A 3 91.49 -26.69 49.19
CA SER A 3 91.75 -27.85 50.08
C SER A 3 91.94 -27.49 51.56
N SER A 4 91.02 -28.01 52.41
CA SER A 4 91.18 -28.58 53.78
C SER A 4 90.00 -28.17 54.68
N PHE A 5 89.07 -29.04 55.09
CA PHE A 5 89.09 -30.22 55.99
C PHE A 5 88.57 -29.94 57.42
N LEU A 6 87.42 -30.55 57.71
CA LEU A 6 86.90 -31.15 58.95
C LEU A 6 87.04 -30.46 60.33
N LEU A 7 85.91 -30.36 61.04
CA LEU A 7 85.72 -31.07 62.33
C LEU A 7 84.22 -31.17 62.71
N ARG A 8 83.77 -32.41 62.90
CA ARG A 8 82.50 -32.80 63.55
C ARG A 8 82.66 -32.72 65.07
N HIS A 9 81.65 -32.23 65.77
CA HIS A 9 81.23 -32.82 67.04
C HIS A 9 79.69 -32.90 67.08
N PRO A 10 79.11 -34.02 67.58
CA PRO A 10 77.68 -34.28 67.58
C PRO A 10 77.04 -33.87 68.91
N GLY A 11 75.81 -33.37 68.86
CA GLY A 11 75.01 -33.18 70.07
C GLY A 11 73.86 -32.20 69.85
N VAL A 12 72.64 -32.65 70.15
CA VAL A 12 71.39 -31.88 70.14
C VAL A 12 70.71 -31.70 68.77
N SER A 13 70.36 -32.83 68.13
CA SER A 13 69.29 -32.88 67.12
C SER A 13 68.22 -33.88 67.54
N ALA A 14 67.39 -33.50 68.50
CA ALA A 14 66.16 -34.22 68.86
C ALA A 14 65.19 -33.32 69.66
N ALA A 15 64.96 -32.07 69.24
CA ALA A 15 63.90 -31.23 69.84
C ALA A 15 63.33 -30.15 68.90
N ARG A 16 63.71 -30.11 67.61
CA ARG A 16 63.18 -29.13 66.64
C ARG A 16 62.27 -29.73 65.55
N GLY A 17 62.08 -31.05 65.54
CA GLY A 17 61.21 -31.74 64.57
C GLY A 17 59.77 -31.98 65.03
N ALA A 18 59.50 -31.95 66.34
CA ALA A 18 58.16 -32.13 66.90
C ALA A 18 57.33 -30.84 66.80
N THR A 19 57.95 -29.68 67.05
CA THR A 19 57.28 -28.39 66.93
C THR A 19 56.88 -28.07 65.48
N ALA A 20 57.72 -28.28 64.47
CA ALA A 20 57.28 -28.01 63.10
C ALA A 20 56.08 -28.87 62.65
N ARG A 21 56.00 -30.14 63.06
CA ARG A 21 54.88 -31.05 62.72
C ARG A 21 53.61 -30.79 63.54
N ASP A 22 53.75 -30.45 64.81
CA ASP A 22 52.63 -30.05 65.66
C ASP A 22 52.04 -28.73 65.20
N TRP A 23 52.89 -27.76 64.81
CA TRP A 23 52.42 -26.49 64.25
C TRP A 23 51.72 -26.69 62.90
N THR A 24 52.24 -27.54 61.99
CA THR A 24 51.52 -27.85 60.74
C THR A 24 50.23 -28.63 60.95
N SER A 25 50.16 -29.52 61.94
CA SER A 25 48.94 -30.30 62.24
C SER A 25 47.89 -29.43 62.93
N GLN A 26 48.32 -28.52 63.81
CA GLN A 26 47.46 -27.55 64.48
C GLN A 26 46.95 -26.50 63.49
N HIS A 27 47.81 -25.95 62.62
CA HIS A 27 47.38 -25.08 61.52
C HIS A 27 46.40 -25.78 60.56
N HIS A 28 46.66 -27.04 60.18
CA HIS A 28 45.74 -27.80 59.33
C HIS A 28 44.38 -28.05 60.01
N SER A 29 44.36 -28.29 61.32
CA SER A 29 43.12 -28.45 62.08
C SER A 29 42.35 -27.12 62.20
N HIS A 30 43.04 -26.01 62.42
CA HIS A 30 42.42 -24.68 62.42
C HIS A 30 41.87 -24.32 61.04
N ASP A 31 42.60 -24.61 59.96
CA ASP A 31 42.13 -24.39 58.58
C ASP A 31 40.88 -25.23 58.24
N GLN A 32 40.74 -26.43 58.82
CA GLN A 32 39.55 -27.27 58.64
C GLN A 32 38.35 -26.74 59.43
N VAL A 33 38.57 -26.21 60.64
CA VAL A 33 37.53 -25.57 61.45
C VAL A 33 37.03 -24.29 60.77
N ASP A 34 37.92 -23.44 60.28
CA ASP A 34 37.57 -22.20 59.57
C ASP A 34 36.77 -22.48 58.28
N LYS A 35 37.10 -23.57 57.58
CA LYS A 35 36.34 -24.03 56.40
C LYS A 35 34.95 -24.53 56.77
N LEU A 36 34.83 -25.29 57.85
CA LEU A 36 33.55 -25.80 58.32
C LEU A 36 32.65 -24.66 58.82
N GLU A 37 33.20 -23.66 59.49
CA GLU A 37 32.49 -22.45 59.92
C GLU A 37 31.91 -21.68 58.72
N LYS A 38 32.69 -21.52 57.64
CA LYS A 38 32.21 -20.94 56.37
C LYS A 38 31.12 -21.78 55.71
N HIS A 39 31.22 -23.11 55.77
CA HIS A 39 30.16 -23.99 55.25
C HIS A 39 28.88 -23.90 56.10
N LEU A 40 29.02 -23.78 57.42
CA LEU A 40 27.90 -23.62 58.34
C LEU A 40 27.16 -22.30 58.09
N SER A 41 27.89 -21.19 57.89
CA SER A 41 27.26 -19.89 57.61
C SER A 41 26.40 -19.90 56.34
N VAL A 42 26.83 -20.63 55.30
CA VAL A 42 26.03 -20.84 54.09
C VAL A 42 24.77 -21.66 54.38
N VAL A 43 24.87 -22.72 55.19
CA VAL A 43 23.69 -23.53 55.56
C VAL A 43 22.69 -22.73 56.40
N GLU A 44 23.17 -21.88 57.32
CA GLU A 44 22.34 -20.96 58.10
C GLU A 44 21.60 -19.96 57.20
N VAL A 45 22.29 -19.39 56.20
CA VAL A 45 21.67 -18.50 55.21
C VAL A 45 20.60 -19.24 54.40
N LEU A 46 20.89 -20.46 53.96
CA LEU A 46 19.93 -21.27 53.22
C LEU A 46 18.70 -21.60 54.09
N GLU A 47 18.89 -21.92 55.37
CA GLU A 47 17.80 -22.19 56.32
C GLU A 47 16.97 -20.94 56.63
N LYS A 48 17.61 -19.77 56.83
CA LYS A 48 16.95 -18.46 57.00
C LYS A 48 15.93 -18.17 55.89
N HIS A 49 16.25 -18.57 54.66
CA HIS A 49 15.36 -18.38 53.51
C HIS A 49 14.41 -19.54 53.24
N GLY A 50 14.50 -20.65 53.97
CA GLY A 50 13.61 -21.82 53.87
C GLY A 50 14.09 -22.94 52.94
N LEU A 51 15.36 -22.92 52.53
CA LEU A 51 15.96 -23.90 51.62
C LEU A 51 16.94 -24.83 52.36
N GLN A 52 16.44 -25.77 53.16
CA GLN A 52 17.32 -26.66 53.92
C GLN A 52 18.19 -27.57 53.01
N LYS A 53 19.51 -27.53 53.21
CA LYS A 53 20.50 -28.37 52.53
C LYS A 53 21.57 -28.85 53.52
N PRO A 54 22.05 -30.10 53.41
CA PRO A 54 23.09 -30.60 54.30
C PRO A 54 24.44 -29.93 54.00
N ILE A 55 25.30 -29.81 55.03
CA ILE A 55 26.69 -29.29 54.88
C ILE A 55 27.45 -30.05 53.79
N LEU A 56 27.20 -31.37 53.67
CA LEU A 56 27.81 -32.21 52.64
C LEU A 56 27.48 -31.72 51.22
N TYR A 57 26.27 -31.19 50.99
CA TYR A 57 25.90 -30.62 49.69
C TYR A 57 26.77 -29.40 49.37
N VAL A 58 26.88 -28.45 50.32
CA VAL A 58 27.69 -27.24 50.17
C VAL A 58 29.17 -27.57 49.91
N LYS A 59 29.71 -28.57 50.62
CA LYS A 59 31.08 -29.04 50.41
C LYS A 59 31.32 -29.62 49.01
N ASN A 60 30.33 -30.32 48.46
CA ASN A 60 30.43 -30.91 47.13
C ASN A 60 30.28 -29.85 46.02
N SER A 61 29.39 -28.86 46.23
CA SER A 61 29.08 -27.85 45.22
C SER A 61 30.01 -26.62 45.21
N GLN A 62 30.82 -26.41 46.26
CA GLN A 62 31.65 -25.21 46.43
C GLN A 62 32.60 -24.89 45.25
N ASN A 63 32.99 -25.90 44.46
CA ASN A 63 33.93 -25.76 43.35
C ASN A 63 33.27 -25.84 41.96
N SER A 64 31.96 -26.10 41.87
CA SER A 64 31.22 -26.12 40.60
C SER A 64 30.49 -24.79 40.41
N GLU A 65 30.81 -24.11 39.31
CA GLU A 65 30.15 -22.86 38.93
C GLU A 65 28.66 -23.10 38.66
N GLU A 66 28.33 -24.20 37.98
CA GLU A 66 26.96 -24.58 37.63
C GLU A 66 26.11 -24.88 38.86
N GLU A 67 26.62 -25.70 39.80
CA GLU A 67 25.88 -26.05 41.01
C GLU A 67 25.69 -24.86 41.95
N GLY A 68 26.72 -24.01 42.07
CA GLY A 68 26.64 -22.75 42.81
C GLY A 68 25.62 -21.79 42.20
N HIS A 69 25.65 -21.59 40.88
CA HIS A 69 24.69 -20.75 40.16
C HIS A 69 23.25 -21.25 40.35
N GLN A 70 23.03 -22.56 40.15
CA GLN A 70 21.70 -23.16 40.34
C GLN A 70 21.20 -23.02 41.79
N LEU A 71 22.09 -23.10 42.78
CA LEU A 71 21.72 -22.89 44.18
C LEU A 71 21.23 -21.45 44.41
N MET A 72 21.95 -20.45 43.91
CA MET A 72 21.56 -19.04 44.01
C MET A 72 20.21 -18.78 43.33
N VAL A 73 20.01 -19.30 42.11
CA VAL A 73 18.73 -19.20 41.39
C VAL A 73 17.59 -19.86 42.19
N LYS A 74 17.81 -21.06 42.74
CA LYS A 74 16.81 -21.77 43.55
C LYS A 74 16.45 -20.98 44.81
N LEU A 75 17.44 -20.38 45.48
CA LEU A 75 17.22 -19.55 46.66
C LEU A 75 16.37 -18.32 46.33
N CYS A 76 16.73 -17.58 45.27
CA CYS A 76 15.98 -16.40 44.83
C CYS A 76 14.53 -16.74 44.42
N ARG A 77 14.33 -17.80 43.63
CA ARG A 77 13.00 -18.26 43.22
C ARG A 77 12.17 -18.73 44.41
N HIS A 78 12.79 -19.39 45.40
CA HIS A 78 12.09 -19.81 46.62
C HIS A 78 11.61 -18.60 47.43
N THR A 79 12.45 -17.57 47.58
CA THR A 79 12.06 -16.30 48.22
C THR A 79 10.97 -15.57 47.45
N GLY A 80 11.03 -15.54 46.12
CA GLY A 80 10.02 -14.92 45.27
C GLY A 80 8.63 -15.56 45.34
N ARG A 81 8.57 -16.87 45.62
CA ARG A 81 7.31 -17.65 45.74
C ARG A 81 6.66 -17.55 47.12
N LYS A 82 7.26 -16.86 48.10
CA LYS A 82 6.67 -16.70 49.43
C LYS A 82 5.35 -15.92 49.36
N ASN A 83 4.38 -16.38 50.15
CA ASN A 83 3.07 -15.77 50.34
C ASN A 83 2.84 -15.59 51.86
N PRO A 84 2.70 -14.36 52.40
CA PRO A 84 2.58 -13.07 51.70
C PRO A 84 3.87 -12.62 50.97
N PRO A 85 3.77 -11.65 50.05
CA PRO A 85 4.92 -11.04 49.40
C PRO A 85 5.97 -10.53 50.38
N VAL A 86 7.25 -10.83 50.10
CA VAL A 86 8.36 -10.28 50.88
C VAL A 86 8.56 -8.80 50.56
N SER A 87 8.95 -8.01 51.56
CA SER A 87 9.24 -6.58 51.41
C SER A 87 10.55 -6.34 50.67
N GLU A 88 10.72 -5.13 50.14
CA GLU A 88 11.97 -4.68 49.53
C GLU A 88 13.18 -4.86 50.46
N THR A 89 13.00 -4.65 51.77
CA THR A 89 14.06 -4.84 52.78
C THR A 89 14.53 -6.29 52.85
N VAL A 90 13.62 -7.26 52.74
CA VAL A 90 13.95 -8.69 52.74
C VAL A 90 14.68 -9.08 51.45
N TRP A 91 14.26 -8.52 50.30
CA TRP A 91 14.97 -8.70 49.04
C TRP A 91 16.40 -8.14 49.08
N ARG A 92 16.59 -6.92 49.61
CA ARG A 92 17.93 -6.34 49.78
C ARG A 92 18.79 -7.16 50.74
N GLY A 93 18.19 -7.70 51.81
CA GLY A 93 18.84 -8.64 52.72
C GLY A 93 19.29 -9.92 52.01
N LEU A 94 18.44 -10.49 51.16
CA LEU A 94 18.79 -11.67 50.35
C LEU A 94 19.98 -11.40 49.41
N LEU A 95 20.06 -10.21 48.80
CA LEU A 95 21.21 -9.87 47.96
C LEU A 95 22.53 -9.86 48.76
N GLN A 96 22.51 -9.34 49.99
CA GLN A 96 23.69 -9.41 50.88
C GLN A 96 24.01 -10.86 51.25
N ASP A 97 23.00 -11.64 51.62
CA ASP A 97 23.17 -13.07 51.94
C ASP A 97 23.79 -13.86 50.76
N LEU A 98 23.40 -13.56 49.51
CA LEU A 98 24.00 -14.16 48.31
C LEU A 98 25.47 -13.78 48.12
N LEU A 99 25.81 -12.51 48.37
CA LEU A 99 27.19 -12.02 48.29
C LEU A 99 28.05 -12.63 49.39
N ASP A 100 27.52 -12.79 50.60
CA ASP A 100 28.20 -13.46 51.71
C ASP A 100 28.45 -14.94 51.40
N MET A 101 27.46 -15.64 50.81
CA MET A 101 27.65 -17.02 50.33
C MET A 101 28.75 -17.12 49.25
N GLN A 102 28.77 -16.14 48.33
CA GLN A 102 29.79 -16.06 47.26
C GLN A 102 31.18 -15.78 47.81
N GLN A 103 31.32 -14.85 48.77
CA GLN A 103 32.61 -14.48 49.37
C GLN A 103 33.18 -15.59 50.25
N ASN A 104 32.32 -16.32 50.97
CA ASN A 104 32.77 -17.31 51.95
C ASN A 104 33.03 -18.69 51.34
N VAL A 105 32.17 -19.17 50.44
CA VAL A 105 32.21 -20.56 49.95
C VAL A 105 32.25 -20.64 48.43
N TYR A 106 31.36 -19.95 47.72
CA TYR A 106 31.26 -20.04 46.26
C TYR A 106 32.15 -19.03 45.54
N THR A 107 33.44 -19.04 45.86
CA THR A 107 34.43 -18.12 45.27
C THR A 107 34.70 -18.40 43.78
N CYS A 108 34.23 -19.56 43.28
CA CYS A 108 34.18 -19.88 41.85
C CYS A 108 33.23 -18.96 41.06
N LEU A 109 32.24 -18.34 41.72
CA LEU A 109 31.31 -17.38 41.10
C LEU A 109 31.83 -15.95 41.25
N LYS A 110 31.53 -15.10 40.26
CA LYS A 110 31.83 -13.67 40.34
C LYS A 110 30.70 -12.94 41.10
N PRO A 111 30.99 -11.88 41.86
CA PRO A 111 29.96 -11.04 42.49
C PRO A 111 28.93 -10.49 41.47
N LYS A 112 29.36 -10.23 40.23
CA LYS A 112 28.49 -9.80 39.13
C LYS A 112 27.41 -10.83 38.81
N THR A 113 27.74 -12.13 38.86
CA THR A 113 26.80 -13.23 38.62
C THR A 113 25.70 -13.26 39.68
N CYS A 114 26.02 -12.97 40.95
CA CYS A 114 25.02 -12.89 42.02
C CYS A 114 24.00 -11.77 41.77
N HIS A 115 24.47 -10.60 41.30
CA HIS A 115 23.60 -9.48 40.96
C HIS A 115 22.72 -9.78 39.75
N GLN A 116 23.26 -10.45 38.72
CA GLN A 116 22.48 -10.89 37.55
C GLN A 116 21.37 -11.88 37.94
N VAL A 117 21.71 -12.94 38.69
CA VAL A 117 20.73 -13.94 39.18
C VAL A 117 19.64 -13.28 40.04
N PHE A 118 20.03 -12.33 40.89
CA PHE A 118 19.10 -11.59 41.73
C PHE A 118 18.14 -10.72 40.90
N VAL A 119 18.66 -9.95 39.94
CA VAL A 119 17.88 -9.11 39.04
C VAL A 119 16.95 -9.96 38.16
N GLU A 120 17.45 -11.03 37.55
CA GLU A 120 16.65 -11.99 36.77
C GLU A 120 15.47 -12.52 37.60
N SER A 121 15.74 -12.92 38.85
CA SER A 121 14.70 -13.46 39.74
C SER A 121 13.66 -12.42 40.15
N LEU A 122 14.05 -11.15 40.28
CA LEU A 122 13.11 -10.05 40.53
C LEU A 122 12.24 -9.79 39.30
N LEU A 123 12.83 -9.78 38.09
CA LEU A 123 12.12 -9.57 36.84
C LEU A 123 11.08 -10.67 36.59
N CYS A 124 11.41 -11.93 36.85
CA CYS A 124 10.52 -13.09 36.65
C CYS A 124 9.62 -13.41 37.87
N SER A 125 9.46 -12.50 38.83
CA SER A 125 8.69 -12.74 40.06
C SER A 125 7.17 -12.51 39.95
N SER A 126 6.68 -12.20 38.75
CA SER A 126 5.28 -11.85 38.44
C SER A 126 4.71 -10.68 39.28
N ARG A 127 5.55 -9.75 39.72
CA ARG A 127 5.15 -8.59 40.54
C ARG A 127 5.80 -7.30 40.08
N VAL A 128 4.98 -6.29 39.82
CA VAL A 128 5.42 -4.97 39.33
C VAL A 128 6.41 -4.28 40.27
N GLU A 129 6.20 -4.36 41.59
CA GLU A 129 7.11 -3.73 42.56
C GLU A 129 8.53 -4.34 42.52
N ASN A 130 8.63 -5.66 42.31
CA ASN A 130 9.92 -6.33 42.17
C ASN A 130 10.60 -5.96 40.84
N VAL A 131 9.82 -5.80 39.76
CA VAL A 131 10.34 -5.31 38.47
C VAL A 131 10.91 -3.89 38.63
N ARG A 132 10.25 -3.01 39.40
CA ARG A 132 10.78 -1.66 39.72
C ARG A 132 12.07 -1.73 40.53
N LEU A 133 12.13 -2.62 41.53
CA LEU A 133 13.35 -2.85 42.31
C LEU A 133 14.51 -3.34 41.42
N ALA A 134 14.23 -4.23 40.47
CA ALA A 134 15.23 -4.69 39.49
C ALA A 134 15.81 -3.51 38.69
N GLY A 135 14.94 -2.59 38.23
CA GLY A 135 15.37 -1.37 37.53
C GLY A 135 16.35 -0.50 38.33
N GLN A 136 16.21 -0.43 39.66
CA GLN A 136 17.14 0.34 40.50
C GLN A 136 18.55 -0.27 40.58
N LEU A 137 18.66 -1.58 40.32
CA LEU A 137 19.90 -2.38 40.39
C LEU A 137 20.56 -2.58 39.01
N MET A 138 19.98 -2.01 37.96
CA MET A 138 20.45 -2.10 36.58
C MET A 138 20.89 -0.73 36.04
N HIS A 139 21.78 -0.74 35.05
CA HIS A 139 21.95 0.40 34.14
C HIS A 139 20.86 0.35 33.07
N CYS A 140 20.00 1.36 33.03
CA CYS A 140 18.79 1.44 32.20
C CYS A 140 18.95 2.33 30.95
N SER A 141 20.12 2.97 30.78
CA SER A 141 20.44 3.78 29.60
C SER A 141 21.94 3.74 29.33
N LYS A 142 22.33 3.68 28.06
CA LYS A 142 23.72 3.69 27.62
C LYS A 142 24.47 4.96 28.06
N VAL A 143 23.79 6.10 28.07
CA VAL A 143 24.35 7.42 28.48
C VAL A 143 24.63 7.47 29.99
N SER A 144 23.87 6.73 30.79
CA SER A 144 24.03 6.70 32.25
C SER A 144 25.25 5.90 32.74
N GLN A 145 26.00 5.27 31.82
CA GLN A 145 27.23 4.55 32.12
C GLN A 145 28.45 5.48 32.17
N ASP A 146 28.38 6.65 31.51
CA ASP A 146 29.50 7.59 31.33
C ASP A 146 29.49 8.80 32.27
N VAL A 147 28.52 8.90 33.19
CA VAL A 147 28.49 9.97 34.20
C VAL A 147 29.14 9.47 35.49
N PRO A 148 30.30 10.01 35.91
CA PRO A 148 30.80 9.77 37.26
C PRO A 148 29.74 10.28 38.24
N VAL A 149 29.31 9.42 39.16
CA VAL A 149 28.28 9.72 40.17
C VAL A 149 28.60 11.05 40.85
N SER A 150 27.92 12.10 40.43
CA SER A 150 27.81 13.35 41.15
C SER A 150 26.46 13.96 40.80
N LEU A 151 25.65 14.11 41.86
CA LEU A 151 24.44 14.91 41.92
C LEU A 151 23.16 14.26 41.36
N SER A 152 22.69 13.16 41.97
CA SER A 152 21.26 13.07 42.33
C SER A 152 20.96 12.00 43.37
N PHE A 153 20.26 12.45 44.41
CA PHE A 153 19.58 11.73 45.49
C PHE A 153 20.39 10.92 46.52
N ARG A 154 20.27 11.38 47.77
CA ARG A 154 20.81 10.84 49.02
C ARG A 154 20.47 9.35 49.20
N GLY A 155 21.50 8.54 49.40
CA GLY A 155 21.40 7.21 50.00
C GLY A 155 22.77 6.54 49.96
N LYS A 156 23.37 6.26 51.12
CA LYS A 156 24.68 5.60 51.26
C LYS A 156 24.72 4.27 50.49
N GLY A 157 25.75 4.14 49.64
CA GLY A 157 26.20 2.88 49.04
C GLY A 157 26.05 2.85 47.52
N CYS A 158 27.13 3.02 46.78
CA CYS A 158 27.22 2.57 45.39
C CYS A 158 27.06 1.05 45.37
N ALA A 159 25.82 0.56 45.32
CA ALA A 159 25.54 -0.84 45.05
C ALA A 159 26.03 -1.15 43.62
N LEU A 160 26.74 -2.27 43.47
CA LEU A 160 27.21 -2.75 42.17
C LEU A 160 25.98 -2.96 41.26
N LYS A 161 25.85 -2.16 40.20
CA LYS A 161 24.76 -2.30 39.22
C LYS A 161 25.11 -3.29 38.13
N VAL A 162 24.11 -3.96 37.57
CA VAL A 162 24.26 -4.78 36.37
C VAL A 162 24.57 -3.87 35.17
N ALA A 163 25.60 -4.24 34.40
CA ALA A 163 26.05 -3.49 33.22
C ALA A 163 24.95 -3.42 32.15
N TYR A 164 24.91 -2.33 31.38
CA TYR A 164 23.83 -2.03 30.43
C TYR A 164 23.51 -3.19 29.48
N ASP A 165 24.51 -3.76 28.81
CA ASP A 165 24.30 -4.85 27.84
C ASP A 165 23.60 -6.07 28.50
N ASN A 166 24.05 -6.45 29.71
CA ASN A 166 23.42 -7.52 30.48
C ASN A 166 22.01 -7.15 30.96
N SER A 167 21.77 -5.88 31.32
CA SER A 167 20.43 -5.41 31.71
C SER A 167 19.44 -5.57 30.55
N VAL A 168 19.85 -5.20 29.33
CA VAL A 168 19.05 -5.37 28.11
C VAL A 168 18.75 -6.85 27.86
N GLU A 169 19.75 -7.73 27.95
CA GLU A 169 19.55 -9.18 27.79
C GLU A 169 18.58 -9.77 28.84
N LEU A 170 18.73 -9.41 30.11
CA LEU A 170 17.85 -9.87 31.19
C LEU A 170 16.42 -9.39 31.03
N VAL A 171 16.23 -8.12 30.65
CA VAL A 171 14.91 -7.55 30.39
C VAL A 171 14.23 -8.24 29.20
N LEU A 172 14.96 -8.46 28.10
CA LEU A 172 14.45 -9.18 26.94
C LEU A 172 14.08 -10.63 27.29
N ALA A 173 14.92 -11.34 28.03
CA ALA A 173 14.66 -12.71 28.45
C ALA A 173 13.38 -12.80 29.31
N ALA A 174 13.24 -11.92 30.30
CA ALA A 174 12.05 -11.88 31.17
C ALA A 174 10.78 -11.51 30.39
N ALA A 175 10.84 -10.49 29.52
CA ALA A 175 9.69 -10.08 28.71
C ALA A 175 9.24 -11.19 27.76
N ARG A 176 10.19 -11.91 27.15
CA ARG A 176 9.92 -13.08 26.29
C ARG A 176 9.30 -14.23 27.07
N GLU A 177 9.75 -14.48 28.29
CA GLU A 177 9.17 -15.52 29.15
C GLU A 177 7.71 -15.20 29.47
N TYR A 178 7.41 -13.97 29.90
CA TYR A 178 6.04 -13.52 30.14
C TYR A 178 5.18 -13.64 28.88
N PHE A 179 5.66 -13.13 27.75
CA PHE A 179 4.94 -13.18 26.48
C PHE A 179 4.63 -14.62 26.04
N ASN A 180 5.63 -15.51 26.10
CA ASN A 180 5.50 -16.90 25.66
C ASN A 180 4.63 -17.74 26.60
N SER A 181 4.48 -17.32 27.87
CA SER A 181 3.65 -17.99 28.86
C SER A 181 2.16 -17.63 28.77
N SER A 182 1.82 -16.55 28.06
CA SER A 182 0.45 -16.05 27.97
C SER A 182 -0.43 -16.91 27.06
N THR A 183 -1.66 -17.11 27.51
CA THR A 183 -2.67 -17.91 26.79
C THR A 183 -3.73 -17.06 26.07
N THR A 184 -3.78 -15.75 26.35
CA THR A 184 -4.72 -14.81 25.73
C THR A 184 -4.00 -13.52 25.33
N LEU A 185 -4.59 -12.75 24.41
CA LEU A 185 -4.04 -11.47 23.94
C LEU A 185 -4.07 -10.39 25.03
N THR A 186 -5.05 -10.47 25.94
CA THR A 186 -5.25 -9.58 27.10
C THR A 186 -4.69 -10.13 28.42
N ASP A 187 -3.81 -11.11 28.38
CA ASP A 187 -3.22 -11.70 29.59
C ASP A 187 -2.49 -10.63 30.44
N PRO A 188 -2.70 -10.57 31.78
CA PRO A 188 -1.99 -9.66 32.66
C PRO A 188 -0.44 -9.73 32.54
N CYS A 189 0.10 -10.87 32.11
CA CYS A 189 1.53 -11.04 31.85
C CYS A 189 2.04 -10.10 30.74
N MET A 190 1.20 -9.65 29.81
CA MET A 190 1.57 -8.64 28.81
C MET A 190 1.90 -7.29 29.47
N GLY A 191 1.16 -6.93 30.52
CA GLY A 191 1.47 -5.76 31.34
C GLY A 191 2.82 -5.88 32.04
N LEU A 192 3.16 -7.06 32.54
CA LEU A 192 4.46 -7.34 33.16
C LEU A 192 5.60 -7.29 32.13
N ALA A 193 5.43 -7.93 30.96
CA ALA A 193 6.38 -7.90 29.86
C ALA A 193 6.67 -6.44 29.43
N ARG A 194 5.62 -5.64 29.23
CA ARG A 194 5.73 -4.21 28.91
C ARG A 194 6.47 -3.45 30.01
N THR A 195 6.15 -3.70 31.28
CA THR A 195 6.83 -3.07 32.42
C THR A 195 8.32 -3.41 32.45
N CYS A 196 8.71 -4.66 32.16
CA CYS A 196 10.10 -5.07 32.05
C CYS A 196 10.81 -4.30 30.93
N LEU A 197 10.24 -4.27 29.73
CA LEU A 197 10.82 -3.60 28.55
C LEU A 197 11.00 -2.09 28.78
N GLN A 198 10.03 -1.43 29.41
CA GLN A 198 10.06 0.00 29.75
C GLN A 198 11.09 0.37 30.83
N LEU A 199 11.76 -0.60 31.45
CA LEU A 199 12.91 -0.31 32.32
C LEU A 199 14.09 0.25 31.53
N ILE A 200 14.26 -0.10 30.26
CA ILE A 200 15.33 0.41 29.40
C ILE A 200 14.83 1.68 28.71
N THR A 201 15.30 2.84 29.17
CA THR A 201 14.71 4.14 28.81
C THR A 201 15.11 4.64 27.44
N ASP A 202 16.26 4.19 26.92
CA ASP A 202 16.77 4.57 25.59
C ASP A 202 16.24 3.68 24.46
N CYS A 203 15.38 2.70 24.78
CA CYS A 203 14.63 1.85 23.85
C CYS A 203 15.42 1.41 22.60
N PRO A 204 16.46 0.56 22.76
CA PRO A 204 17.19 0.04 21.62
C PRO A 204 16.26 -0.76 20.69
N PRO A 205 16.63 -0.94 19.40
CA PRO A 205 15.75 -1.56 18.40
C PRO A 205 15.16 -2.90 18.87
N THR A 206 15.97 -3.77 19.49
CA THR A 206 15.55 -5.08 20.03
C THR A 206 14.46 -5.00 21.10
N ILE A 207 14.46 -3.95 21.93
CA ILE A 207 13.40 -3.68 22.93
C ILE A 207 12.15 -3.16 22.25
N GLN A 208 12.31 -2.28 21.24
CA GLN A 208 11.19 -1.76 20.46
C GLN A 208 10.44 -2.89 19.74
N GLU A 209 11.12 -3.90 19.18
CA GLU A 209 10.45 -5.05 18.51
C GLU A 209 9.53 -5.83 19.45
N GLU A 210 9.96 -6.01 20.69
CA GLU A 210 9.16 -6.70 21.70
C GLU A 210 7.96 -5.86 22.14
N LEU A 211 8.14 -4.54 22.27
CA LEU A 211 7.05 -3.61 22.56
C LEU A 211 6.05 -3.54 21.41
N ASP A 212 6.53 -3.48 20.16
CA ASP A 212 5.70 -3.49 18.95
C ASP A 212 4.84 -4.75 18.89
N LEU A 213 5.46 -5.92 19.15
CA LEU A 213 4.76 -7.20 19.17
C LEU A 213 3.68 -7.26 20.26
N ILE A 214 3.95 -6.74 21.46
CA ILE A 214 2.94 -6.64 22.53
C ILE A 214 1.79 -5.71 22.10
N ASN A 215 2.09 -4.57 21.49
CA ASN A 215 1.08 -3.62 21.04
C ASN A 215 0.23 -4.17 19.88
N ALA A 216 0.83 -5.00 19.00
CA ALA A 216 0.11 -5.68 17.93
C ALA A 216 -0.97 -6.62 18.47
N LEU A 217 -0.74 -7.30 19.62
CA LEU A 217 -1.74 -8.21 20.21
C LEU A 217 -3.05 -7.51 20.55
N THR A 218 -2.97 -6.29 21.10
CA THR A 218 -4.17 -5.50 21.44
C THR A 218 -4.98 -5.16 20.18
N GLN A 219 -4.30 -4.78 19.10
CA GLN A 219 -4.99 -4.50 17.83
C GLN A 219 -5.54 -5.76 17.16
N LEU A 220 -4.87 -6.92 17.28
CA LEU A 220 -5.41 -8.21 16.79
C LEU A 220 -6.71 -8.59 17.51
N GLU A 221 -6.79 -8.31 18.82
CA GLU A 221 -7.99 -8.55 19.62
C GLU A 221 -9.16 -7.64 19.20
N ASP A 222 -8.90 -6.39 18.82
CA ASP A 222 -9.92 -5.47 18.29
C ASP A 222 -10.58 -6.00 17.01
N PHE A 223 -9.85 -6.79 16.21
CA PHE A 223 -10.37 -7.51 15.03
C PHE A 223 -10.92 -8.91 15.34
N SER A 224 -11.05 -9.27 16.61
CA SER A 224 -11.57 -10.57 17.08
C SER A 224 -10.77 -11.78 16.59
N VAL A 225 -9.47 -11.62 16.31
CA VAL A 225 -8.59 -12.73 15.90
C VAL A 225 -8.25 -13.61 17.10
N SER A 226 -8.58 -14.89 17.01
CA SER A 226 -8.31 -15.87 18.09
C SER A 226 -6.99 -16.61 17.87
N ILE A 227 -5.88 -16.01 18.30
CA ILE A 227 -4.53 -16.57 18.17
C ILE A 227 -3.74 -16.50 19.49
N LEU A 228 -2.90 -17.50 19.76
CA LEU A 228 -2.01 -17.47 20.92
C LEU A 228 -0.85 -16.49 20.69
N PRO A 229 -0.42 -15.71 21.71
CA PRO A 229 0.75 -14.82 21.60
C PRO A 229 1.99 -15.53 21.04
N LEU A 230 2.30 -16.74 21.53
CA LEU A 230 3.43 -17.53 21.03
C LEU A 230 3.31 -17.87 19.54
N GLN A 231 2.10 -18.11 19.03
CA GLN A 231 1.87 -18.36 17.60
C GLN A 231 2.10 -17.10 16.77
N VAL A 232 1.67 -15.93 17.26
CA VAL A 232 1.98 -14.63 16.62
C VAL A 232 3.49 -14.48 16.51
N ARG A 233 4.25 -14.70 17.59
CA ARG A 233 5.72 -14.59 17.59
C ARG A 233 6.38 -15.49 16.54
N LEU A 234 5.95 -16.75 16.46
CA LEU A 234 6.57 -17.78 15.61
C LEU A 234 6.09 -17.73 14.15
N ARG A 235 5.13 -16.87 13.81
CA ARG A 235 4.59 -16.78 12.45
C ARG A 235 5.64 -16.20 11.48
N SER A 236 6.00 -16.98 10.46
CA SER A 236 6.94 -16.57 9.41
C SER A 236 6.30 -15.60 8.43
N ASP A 237 5.07 -15.93 7.99
CA ASP A 237 4.25 -15.03 7.19
C ASP A 237 3.49 -14.08 8.12
N ARG A 238 3.97 -12.84 8.21
CA ARG A 238 3.34 -11.80 9.02
C ARG A 238 2.08 -11.24 8.36
N LEU A 239 1.98 -11.30 7.02
CA LEU A 239 0.84 -10.77 6.28
C LEU A 239 -0.42 -11.60 6.55
N SER A 240 -0.28 -12.92 6.74
CA SER A 240 -1.40 -13.82 7.03
C SER A 240 -2.20 -13.42 8.27
N LEU A 241 -1.60 -12.71 9.24
CA LEU A 241 -2.31 -12.18 10.41
C LEU A 241 -3.25 -11.02 10.04
N ILE A 242 -2.86 -10.19 9.07
CA ILE A 242 -3.70 -9.14 8.51
C ILE A 242 -4.85 -9.76 7.70
N GLU A 243 -4.55 -10.78 6.89
CA GLU A 243 -5.58 -11.55 6.17
C GLU A 243 -6.61 -12.16 7.14
N GLU A 244 -6.17 -12.68 8.28
CA GLU A 244 -7.05 -13.20 9.33
C GLU A 244 -7.95 -12.10 9.92
N CYS A 245 -7.41 -10.90 10.19
CA CYS A 245 -8.22 -9.74 10.62
C CYS A 245 -9.31 -9.38 9.59
N ILE A 246 -8.94 -9.36 8.31
CA ILE A 246 -9.84 -9.03 7.19
C ILE A 246 -10.92 -10.11 7.06
N ALA A 247 -10.57 -11.39 7.20
CA ALA A 247 -11.53 -12.50 7.14
C ALA A 247 -12.57 -12.46 8.28
N HIS A 248 -12.16 -12.05 9.49
CA HIS A 248 -13.06 -12.00 10.66
C HIS A 248 -13.91 -10.72 10.72
N CYS A 249 -13.49 -9.63 10.06
CA CYS A 249 -14.20 -8.36 10.06
C CYS A 249 -14.53 -7.90 8.64
N SER A 250 -15.80 -8.05 8.22
CA SER A 250 -16.25 -7.68 6.87
C SER A 250 -16.15 -6.19 6.54
N THR A 251 -15.94 -5.33 7.54
CA THR A 251 -15.77 -3.89 7.37
C THR A 251 -14.34 -3.41 7.65
N ALA A 252 -13.38 -4.33 7.71
CA ALA A 252 -11.98 -4.00 8.03
C ALA A 252 -11.36 -3.01 7.02
N TYR A 253 -11.78 -3.06 5.75
CA TYR A 253 -11.41 -2.12 4.69
C TYR A 253 -11.70 -0.65 5.01
N LYS A 254 -12.60 -0.35 5.96
CA LYS A 254 -12.88 1.02 6.44
C LYS A 254 -11.90 1.51 7.50
N GLN A 255 -11.08 0.61 8.06
CA GLN A 255 -10.12 0.88 9.13
C GLN A 255 -8.68 0.75 8.63
N SER A 256 -8.39 1.27 7.42
CA SER A 256 -7.09 1.15 6.75
C SER A 256 -5.93 1.67 7.59
N THR A 257 -6.10 2.77 8.30
CA THR A 257 -5.07 3.35 9.18
C THR A 257 -4.69 2.42 10.33
N THR A 258 -5.68 1.76 10.95
CA THR A 258 -5.45 0.79 12.02
C THR A 258 -4.74 -0.45 11.48
N LEU A 259 -5.17 -1.00 10.35
CA LEU A 259 -4.53 -2.18 9.77
C LEU A 259 -3.11 -1.90 9.23
N LEU A 260 -2.86 -0.72 8.68
CA LEU A 260 -1.50 -0.30 8.31
C LEU A 260 -0.60 -0.14 9.54
N SER A 261 -1.13 0.40 10.64
CA SER A 261 -0.44 0.47 11.92
C SER A 261 -0.11 -0.93 12.46
N LEU A 262 -1.10 -1.84 12.46
CA LEU A 262 -0.91 -3.23 12.85
C LEU A 262 0.17 -3.93 12.00
N ALA A 263 0.13 -3.75 10.68
CA ALA A 263 1.11 -4.33 9.77
C ALA A 263 2.52 -3.79 10.02
N SER A 264 2.65 -2.52 10.42
CA SER A 264 3.92 -1.91 10.84
C SER A 264 4.43 -2.53 12.14
N LEU A 265 3.58 -2.67 13.16
CA LEU A 265 3.93 -3.32 14.43
C LEU A 265 4.34 -4.78 14.25
N LEU A 266 3.66 -5.51 13.35
CA LEU A 266 3.99 -6.89 12.99
C LEU A 266 5.18 -7.01 12.02
N ARG A 267 5.64 -5.89 11.46
CA ARG A 267 6.72 -5.81 10.46
C ARG A 267 6.48 -6.72 9.27
N VAL A 268 5.28 -6.65 8.73
CA VAL A 268 4.92 -7.24 7.43
C VAL A 268 5.90 -6.72 6.38
N ALA A 269 6.52 -7.61 5.59
CA ALA A 269 7.60 -7.25 4.64
C ALA A 269 8.88 -6.65 5.27
N GLY A 270 9.14 -6.86 6.57
CA GLY A 270 10.39 -6.43 7.20
C GLY A 270 10.53 -4.90 7.26
N ASP A 271 11.61 -4.34 6.72
CA ASP A 271 11.84 -2.89 6.72
C ASP A 271 11.28 -2.17 5.49
N ASP A 272 10.68 -2.90 4.53
CA ASP A 272 10.11 -2.31 3.31
C ASP A 272 8.69 -1.77 3.56
N GLU A 273 8.61 -0.48 3.89
CA GLU A 273 7.36 0.22 4.13
C GLU A 273 6.47 0.32 2.88
N ALA A 274 7.06 0.47 1.70
CA ALA A 274 6.31 0.60 0.45
C ALA A 274 5.62 -0.72 0.10
N THR A 275 6.34 -1.84 0.17
CA THR A 275 5.78 -3.17 -0.06
C THR A 275 4.72 -3.51 1.00
N ARG A 276 4.98 -3.21 2.28
CA ARG A 276 4.01 -3.40 3.36
C ARG A 276 2.71 -2.64 3.10
N LYS A 277 2.79 -1.34 2.79
CA LYS A 277 1.62 -0.51 2.49
C LYS A 277 0.87 -1.05 1.27
N GLY A 278 1.61 -1.42 0.21
CA GLY A 278 1.05 -1.99 -1.01
C GLY A 278 0.26 -3.29 -0.77
N GLN A 279 0.85 -4.24 -0.02
CA GLN A 279 0.21 -5.51 0.32
C GLN A 279 -1.08 -5.29 1.12
N VAL A 280 -1.05 -4.47 2.17
CA VAL A 280 -2.23 -4.22 3.01
C VAL A 280 -3.33 -3.52 2.22
N LEU A 281 -3.01 -2.45 1.47
CA LEU A 281 -4.02 -1.73 0.69
C LEU A 281 -4.62 -2.59 -0.43
N THR A 282 -3.86 -3.52 -1.01
CA THR A 282 -4.38 -4.47 -2.00
C THR A 282 -5.46 -5.37 -1.38
N LEU A 283 -5.18 -5.97 -0.21
CA LEU A 283 -6.15 -6.79 0.51
C LEU A 283 -7.41 -6.00 0.91
N LEU A 284 -7.26 -4.74 1.29
CA LEU A 284 -8.39 -3.88 1.65
C LEU A 284 -9.23 -3.46 0.43
N ALA A 285 -8.58 -3.19 -0.70
CA ALA A 285 -9.27 -2.93 -1.96
C ALA A 285 -10.08 -4.17 -2.39
N GLU A 286 -9.50 -5.37 -2.31
CA GLU A 286 -10.19 -6.62 -2.61
C GLU A 286 -11.39 -6.87 -1.69
N GLN A 287 -11.24 -6.67 -0.38
CA GLN A 287 -12.36 -6.80 0.56
C GLN A 287 -13.47 -5.79 0.27
N ALA A 288 -13.11 -4.51 0.04
CA ALA A 288 -14.08 -3.47 -0.29
C ALA A 288 -14.86 -3.82 -1.57
N LEU A 289 -14.17 -4.36 -2.57
CA LEU A 289 -14.77 -4.85 -3.82
C LEU A 289 -15.73 -6.01 -3.57
N GLN A 290 -15.35 -7.00 -2.76
CA GLN A 290 -16.21 -8.14 -2.39
C GLN A 290 -17.47 -7.67 -1.62
N CYS A 291 -17.35 -6.60 -0.83
CA CYS A 291 -18.47 -5.96 -0.13
C CYS A 291 -19.30 -5.02 -1.01
N LEU A 292 -19.00 -4.91 -2.30
CA LEU A 292 -19.64 -3.99 -3.27
C LEU A 292 -19.51 -2.50 -2.89
N ASP A 293 -18.53 -2.15 -2.06
CA ASP A 293 -18.19 -0.77 -1.72
C ASP A 293 -17.14 -0.24 -2.69
N PHE A 294 -17.59 -0.01 -3.94
CA PHE A 294 -16.71 0.37 -5.05
C PHE A 294 -15.95 1.67 -4.79
N LYS A 295 -16.55 2.63 -4.09
CA LYS A 295 -15.89 3.90 -3.74
C LYS A 295 -14.72 3.67 -2.78
N ALA A 296 -14.91 2.88 -1.74
CA ALA A 296 -13.82 2.54 -0.82
C ALA A 296 -12.72 1.72 -1.52
N SER A 297 -13.11 0.76 -2.38
CA SER A 297 -12.17 0.00 -3.20
C SER A 297 -11.34 0.92 -4.11
N TYR A 298 -11.98 1.91 -4.73
CA TYR A 298 -11.32 2.86 -5.61
C TYR A 298 -10.33 3.75 -4.87
N ILE A 299 -10.68 4.26 -3.67
CA ILE A 299 -9.76 5.07 -2.85
C ILE A 299 -8.46 4.30 -2.55
N HIS A 300 -8.57 3.03 -2.16
CA HIS A 300 -7.38 2.19 -1.92
C HIS A 300 -6.58 1.94 -3.20
N CYS A 301 -7.26 1.71 -4.33
CA CYS A 301 -6.59 1.60 -5.63
C CYS A 301 -5.88 2.89 -6.02
N GLN A 302 -6.48 4.05 -5.78
CA GLN A 302 -5.89 5.35 -6.08
C GLN A 302 -4.60 5.59 -5.27
N ASP A 303 -4.61 5.23 -3.98
CA ASP A 303 -3.40 5.26 -3.15
C ASP A 303 -2.30 4.33 -3.66
N LEU A 304 -2.68 3.14 -4.16
CA LEU A 304 -1.76 2.17 -4.76
C LEU A 304 -1.17 2.67 -6.09
N MET A 305 -2.00 3.24 -6.95
CA MET A 305 -1.60 3.83 -8.24
C MET A 305 -0.68 5.03 -8.03
N ALA A 306 -1.02 5.93 -7.10
CA ALA A 306 -0.19 7.08 -6.74
C ALA A 306 1.17 6.68 -6.16
N ALA A 307 1.24 5.53 -5.47
CA ALA A 307 2.49 4.95 -4.98
C ALA A 307 3.28 4.17 -6.06
N GLY A 308 2.72 3.97 -7.25
CA GLY A 308 3.34 3.18 -8.32
C GLY A 308 3.46 1.69 -8.00
N TYR A 309 2.58 1.15 -7.15
CA TYR A 309 2.65 -0.24 -6.70
C TYR A 309 2.09 -1.20 -7.76
N SER A 310 2.95 -1.62 -8.70
CA SER A 310 2.59 -2.43 -9.88
C SER A 310 1.84 -3.74 -9.58
N LEU A 311 2.05 -4.37 -8.41
CA LEU A 311 1.35 -5.61 -8.04
C LEU A 311 -0.15 -5.42 -7.81
N ALA A 312 -0.64 -4.18 -7.69
CA ALA A 312 -2.06 -3.86 -7.59
C ALA A 312 -2.83 -3.98 -8.92
N TRP A 313 -2.16 -4.28 -10.05
CA TRP A 313 -2.81 -4.34 -11.37
C TRP A 313 -4.05 -5.25 -11.39
N GLU A 314 -4.05 -6.35 -10.64
CA GLU A 314 -5.15 -7.31 -10.64
C GLU A 314 -6.41 -6.75 -9.98
N VAL A 315 -6.30 -6.15 -8.78
CA VAL A 315 -7.44 -5.51 -8.11
C VAL A 315 -7.95 -4.28 -8.88
N CYS A 316 -7.04 -3.49 -9.47
CA CYS A 316 -7.42 -2.38 -10.35
C CYS A 316 -8.19 -2.88 -11.58
N SER A 317 -7.73 -3.97 -12.19
CA SER A 317 -8.38 -4.63 -13.33
C SER A 317 -9.79 -5.09 -12.97
N LEU A 318 -9.94 -5.75 -11.81
CA LEU A 318 -11.23 -6.25 -11.33
C LEU A 318 -12.21 -5.10 -11.11
N LEU A 319 -11.82 -4.04 -10.40
CA LEU A 319 -12.67 -2.87 -10.16
C LEU A 319 -12.98 -2.11 -11.45
N GLY A 320 -12.00 -1.94 -12.35
CA GLY A 320 -12.20 -1.27 -13.65
C GLY A 320 -13.20 -1.98 -14.55
N GLN A 321 -13.28 -3.31 -14.46
CA GLN A 321 -14.24 -4.14 -15.20
C GLN A 321 -15.62 -4.24 -14.53
N CYS A 322 -15.81 -3.73 -13.30
CA CYS A 322 -17.08 -3.83 -12.60
C CYS A 322 -18.15 -2.93 -13.21
N GLU A 323 -19.16 -3.53 -13.87
CA GLU A 323 -20.32 -2.79 -14.39
C GLU A 323 -21.15 -2.11 -13.30
N GLY A 324 -21.11 -2.63 -12.06
CA GLY A 324 -21.81 -2.02 -10.91
C GLY A 324 -21.19 -0.71 -10.42
N TYR A 325 -19.95 -0.40 -10.82
CA TYR A 325 -19.31 0.86 -10.50
C TYR A 325 -19.62 1.89 -11.58
N GLY A 326 -20.48 2.85 -11.25
CA GLY A 326 -21.00 3.84 -12.20
C GLY A 326 -20.02 4.96 -12.57
N ASP A 327 -18.87 5.06 -11.91
CA ASP A 327 -17.85 6.06 -12.22
C ASP A 327 -16.98 5.58 -13.39
N LEU A 328 -17.26 6.10 -14.58
CA LEU A 328 -16.59 5.66 -15.81
C LEU A 328 -15.16 6.20 -15.90
N GLU A 329 -14.90 7.41 -15.38
CA GLU A 329 -13.57 8.03 -15.37
C GLU A 329 -12.63 7.22 -14.47
N ALA A 330 -13.07 6.94 -13.25
CA ALA A 330 -12.33 6.07 -12.33
C ALA A 330 -12.04 4.69 -12.94
N ARG A 331 -13.02 4.09 -13.64
CA ARG A 331 -12.81 2.80 -14.33
C ARG A 331 -11.79 2.90 -15.46
N GLN A 332 -11.75 4.00 -16.20
CA GLN A 332 -10.74 4.22 -17.24
C GLN A 332 -9.33 4.31 -16.64
N GLU A 333 -9.16 5.08 -15.56
CA GLU A 333 -7.87 5.20 -14.86
C GLU A 333 -7.36 3.85 -14.35
N LEU A 334 -8.25 3.06 -13.73
CA LEU A 334 -7.92 1.73 -13.21
C LEU A 334 -7.49 0.76 -14.32
N LEU A 335 -8.20 0.76 -15.46
CA LEU A 335 -7.84 -0.09 -16.60
C LEU A 335 -6.54 0.38 -17.26
N ALA A 336 -6.30 1.68 -17.34
CA ALA A 336 -5.04 2.23 -17.85
C ALA A 336 -3.85 1.77 -17.00
N PHE A 337 -3.94 1.91 -15.67
CA PHE A 337 -2.92 1.40 -14.74
C PHE A 337 -2.74 -0.12 -14.85
N SER A 338 -3.84 -0.86 -15.02
CA SER A 338 -3.76 -2.31 -15.20
C SER A 338 -3.01 -2.67 -16.48
N LEU A 339 -3.28 -1.97 -17.59
CA LEU A 339 -2.61 -2.19 -18.87
C LEU A 339 -1.11 -1.87 -18.83
N THR A 340 -0.68 -0.91 -18.02
CA THR A 340 0.75 -0.58 -17.89
C THR A 340 1.54 -1.60 -17.07
N HIS A 341 0.88 -2.32 -16.15
CA HIS A 341 1.55 -3.21 -15.20
C HIS A 341 1.18 -4.70 -15.31
N CYS A 342 0.18 -5.06 -16.11
CA CYS A 342 -0.24 -6.45 -16.27
C CYS A 342 0.83 -7.31 -16.98
N PRO A 343 0.86 -8.63 -16.70
CA PRO A 343 1.67 -9.56 -17.47
C PRO A 343 1.15 -9.69 -18.92
N PRO A 344 2.01 -10.12 -19.87
CA PRO A 344 1.66 -10.20 -21.30
C PRO A 344 0.39 -10.99 -21.62
N ASP A 345 0.11 -12.03 -20.83
CA ASP A 345 -1.04 -12.93 -21.02
C ASP A 345 -2.39 -12.23 -20.81
N ASN A 346 -2.42 -11.15 -20.02
CA ASN A 346 -3.63 -10.43 -19.66
C ASN A 346 -3.90 -9.20 -20.55
N ILE A 347 -2.92 -8.76 -21.35
CA ILE A 347 -3.01 -7.55 -22.19
C ILE A 347 -4.23 -7.63 -23.12
N HIS A 348 -4.44 -8.76 -23.80
CA HIS A 348 -5.54 -8.89 -24.76
C HIS A 348 -6.92 -8.75 -24.09
N GLY A 349 -7.11 -9.39 -22.93
CA GLY A 349 -8.37 -9.30 -22.18
C GLY A 349 -8.64 -7.89 -21.66
N LEU A 350 -7.61 -7.23 -21.13
CA LEU A 350 -7.71 -5.86 -20.61
C LEU A 350 -7.92 -4.82 -21.72
N LEU A 351 -7.29 -4.98 -22.88
CA LEU A 351 -7.54 -4.11 -24.03
C LEU A 351 -8.98 -4.24 -24.53
N ALA A 352 -9.52 -5.45 -24.57
CA ALA A 352 -10.93 -5.66 -24.91
C ALA A 352 -11.87 -4.97 -23.90
N ALA A 353 -11.60 -5.12 -22.59
CA ALA A 353 -12.36 -4.45 -21.55
C ALA A 353 -12.28 -2.91 -21.64
N SER A 354 -11.09 -2.37 -21.91
CA SER A 354 -10.86 -0.93 -22.10
C SER A 354 -11.60 -0.41 -23.33
N SER A 355 -11.57 -1.13 -24.46
CA SER A 355 -12.33 -0.81 -25.67
C SER A 355 -13.84 -0.81 -25.43
N ASP A 356 -14.35 -1.76 -24.65
CA ASP A 356 -15.76 -1.86 -24.31
C ASP A 356 -16.20 -0.69 -23.41
N LEU A 357 -15.39 -0.32 -22.42
CA LEU A 357 -15.62 0.86 -21.58
C LEU A 357 -15.56 2.17 -22.38
N GLN A 358 -14.59 2.30 -23.29
CA GLN A 358 -14.48 3.47 -24.16
C GLN A 358 -15.70 3.62 -25.07
N THR A 359 -16.20 2.51 -25.60
CA THR A 359 -17.45 2.50 -26.39
C THR A 359 -18.62 3.00 -25.54
N GLN A 360 -18.69 2.61 -24.27
CA GLN A 360 -19.70 3.10 -23.33
C GLN A 360 -19.61 4.62 -23.11
N VAL A 361 -18.41 5.16 -22.86
CA VAL A 361 -18.19 6.59 -22.67
C VAL A 361 -18.54 7.40 -23.92
N LEU A 362 -18.06 6.96 -25.09
CA LEU A 362 -18.34 7.65 -26.35
C LEU A 362 -19.82 7.62 -26.71
N TYR A 363 -20.51 6.50 -26.46
CA TYR A 363 -21.95 6.42 -26.67
C TYR A 363 -22.74 7.39 -25.80
N GLN A 364 -22.35 7.57 -24.54
CA GLN A 364 -22.95 8.59 -23.66
C GLN A 364 -22.69 10.00 -24.20
N ALA A 365 -21.49 10.27 -24.69
CA ALA A 365 -21.15 11.56 -25.31
C ALA A 365 -21.97 11.84 -26.58
N VAL A 366 -22.14 10.84 -27.47
CA VAL A 366 -22.98 10.97 -28.67
C VAL A 366 -24.42 11.28 -28.28
N ASN A 367 -24.98 10.53 -27.34
CA ASN A 367 -26.36 10.73 -26.92
C ASN A 367 -26.57 12.09 -26.24
N TYR A 368 -25.64 12.53 -25.39
CA TYR A 368 -25.69 13.84 -24.75
C TYR A 368 -25.68 14.98 -25.79
N GLN A 369 -24.86 14.86 -26.84
CA GLN A 369 -24.80 15.86 -27.91
C GLN A 369 -26.01 15.81 -28.87
N MET A 370 -26.77 14.71 -28.87
CA MET A 370 -28.02 14.57 -29.63
C MET A 370 -29.25 15.10 -28.88
N GLU A 371 -29.16 15.33 -27.56
CA GLU A 371 -30.29 15.88 -26.79
C GLU A 371 -30.54 17.35 -27.17
N PRO A 372 -31.80 17.73 -27.45
CA PRO A 372 -32.13 19.13 -27.63
C PRO A 372 -31.89 19.86 -26.29
N VAL A 373 -31.18 20.99 -26.33
CA VAL A 373 -31.07 21.90 -25.19
C VAL A 373 -32.48 22.40 -24.88
N ASN A 374 -33.18 21.73 -23.97
CA ASN A 374 -34.38 22.29 -23.37
C ASN A 374 -33.92 23.47 -22.53
N THR A 375 -33.97 24.67 -23.11
CA THR A 375 -33.96 25.91 -22.35
C THR A 375 -35.21 25.96 -21.48
N GLU A 376 -35.19 25.31 -20.33
CA GLU A 376 -36.10 25.62 -19.24
C GLU A 376 -35.66 26.92 -18.56
N SER A 377 -35.84 28.03 -19.27
CA SER A 377 -36.05 29.32 -18.61
C SER A 377 -37.51 29.38 -18.18
N GLY A 378 -37.81 28.80 -17.03
CA GLY A 378 -39.14 28.80 -16.42
C GLY A 378 -39.01 28.69 -14.92
N ARG A 379 -38.70 29.81 -14.26
CA ARG A 379 -38.86 29.93 -12.81
C ARG A 379 -40.34 29.73 -12.48
N GLU A 380 -40.70 28.60 -11.89
CA GLU A 380 -41.96 28.51 -11.14
C GLU A 380 -41.62 28.57 -9.65
N ALA A 381 -41.72 29.79 -9.11
CA ALA A 381 -41.99 29.99 -7.71
C ALA A 381 -43.51 29.92 -7.52
N ASP A 382 -43.94 28.88 -6.80
CA ASP A 382 -44.99 28.86 -5.78
C ASP A 382 -46.24 29.74 -6.00
N GLU A 383 -47.41 29.13 -6.21
CA GLU A 383 -48.54 29.31 -5.29
C GLU A 383 -49.74 28.39 -5.61
N THR A 384 -50.48 28.14 -4.54
CA THR A 384 -51.55 27.18 -4.28
C THR A 384 -52.90 27.45 -4.94
N ASP A 385 -53.65 26.34 -5.08
CA ASP A 385 -55.09 26.17 -4.83
C ASP A 385 -56.18 26.33 -5.93
N SER A 386 -56.99 25.26 -6.00
CA SER A 386 -58.43 25.19 -6.32
C SER A 386 -58.97 25.09 -7.78
N VAL A 387 -59.41 23.86 -8.10
CA VAL A 387 -60.73 23.41 -8.63
C VAL A 387 -61.48 24.27 -9.67
N LYS A 388 -61.70 23.74 -10.90
CA LYS A 388 -63.03 23.30 -11.44
C LYS A 388 -62.98 22.71 -12.85
N ALA A 389 -63.94 21.79 -13.08
CA ALA A 389 -64.16 20.91 -14.23
C ALA A 389 -64.63 21.59 -15.54
N SER A 390 -64.36 20.97 -16.70
CA SER A 390 -65.33 20.35 -17.65
C SER A 390 -64.74 20.16 -19.06
N ALA A 391 -65.07 19.04 -19.71
CA ALA A 391 -64.71 18.65 -21.09
C ALA A 391 -65.79 19.11 -22.11
N PRO A 392 -65.77 18.74 -23.40
CA PRO A 392 -64.68 18.44 -24.35
C PRO A 392 -64.83 19.25 -25.67
N THR A 393 -63.75 19.41 -26.46
CA THR A 393 -63.93 19.72 -27.90
C THR A 393 -62.90 19.00 -28.77
N VAL A 394 -63.45 18.33 -29.78
CA VAL A 394 -62.82 17.48 -30.79
C VAL A 394 -61.85 18.28 -31.67
N GLY A 395 -60.63 17.77 -31.83
CA GLY A 395 -59.63 18.21 -32.80
C GLY A 395 -58.67 17.07 -33.12
N SER A 396 -58.66 16.66 -34.39
CA SER A 396 -58.00 15.51 -35.01
C SER A 396 -56.56 15.19 -34.55
N PRO A 397 -56.16 13.90 -34.40
CA PRO A 397 -54.78 13.52 -34.17
C PRO A 397 -54.08 13.30 -35.53
N VAL A 398 -53.19 14.20 -35.91
CA VAL A 398 -52.08 13.84 -36.80
C VAL A 398 -50.80 14.04 -36.00
N GLY A 399 -50.63 13.17 -35.00
CA GLY A 399 -49.34 12.95 -34.37
C GLY A 399 -48.50 12.14 -35.34
N THR A 400 -47.58 12.80 -36.01
CA THR A 400 -46.60 12.19 -36.91
C THR A 400 -45.88 11.06 -36.17
N ALA A 401 -45.60 9.94 -36.85
CA ALA A 401 -44.90 8.80 -36.26
C ALA A 401 -43.55 9.18 -35.59
N GLY A 402 -42.95 10.30 -36.00
CA GLY A 402 -41.78 10.92 -35.37
C GLY A 402 -42.02 11.32 -33.91
N ASP A 403 -43.18 11.90 -33.55
CA ASP A 403 -43.44 12.37 -32.17
C ASP A 403 -43.65 11.21 -31.20
N LEU A 404 -44.23 10.10 -31.70
CA LEU A 404 -44.37 8.87 -30.94
C LEU A 404 -43.01 8.18 -30.75
N LEU A 405 -42.16 8.17 -31.78
CA LEU A 405 -40.81 7.61 -31.69
C LEU A 405 -39.90 8.45 -30.79
N HIS A 406 -39.86 9.78 -30.93
CA HIS A 406 -39.08 10.66 -30.05
C HIS A 406 -39.52 10.56 -28.59
N ARG A 407 -40.84 10.50 -28.33
CA ARG A 407 -41.34 10.25 -26.98
C ARG A 407 -40.91 8.87 -26.47
N THR A 408 -40.87 7.85 -27.32
CA THR A 408 -40.42 6.51 -26.93
C THR A 408 -38.91 6.48 -26.68
N THR A 409 -38.10 7.15 -27.49
CA THR A 409 -36.66 7.30 -27.29
C THR A 409 -36.35 8.08 -26.02
N ALA A 410 -37.06 9.18 -25.76
CA ALA A 410 -36.90 9.97 -24.54
C ALA A 410 -37.34 9.18 -23.30
N LYS A 411 -38.44 8.42 -23.35
CA LYS A 411 -38.90 7.58 -22.23
C LYS A 411 -38.03 6.35 -22.03
N THR A 412 -37.45 5.82 -23.10
CA THR A 412 -36.45 4.76 -23.05
C THR A 412 -35.17 5.32 -22.45
N MET A 413 -34.76 6.55 -22.79
CA MET A 413 -33.62 7.24 -22.20
C MET A 413 -33.83 7.54 -20.72
N GLU A 414 -35.01 8.03 -20.32
CA GLU A 414 -35.39 8.29 -18.91
C GLU A 414 -35.39 7.01 -18.06
N VAL A 415 -35.84 5.90 -18.66
CA VAL A 415 -35.78 4.57 -18.03
C VAL A 415 -34.34 4.02 -18.02
N LEU A 416 -33.51 4.32 -19.02
CA LEU A 416 -32.11 3.86 -19.13
C LEU A 416 -31.13 4.68 -18.28
N THR A 417 -31.38 5.97 -18.06
CA THR A 417 -30.62 6.82 -17.13
C THR A 417 -30.91 6.44 -15.69
N THR A 418 -32.13 6.00 -15.38
CA THR A 418 -32.52 5.50 -14.06
C THR A 418 -32.09 4.05 -13.79
N THR A 419 -31.76 3.25 -14.81
CA THR A 419 -31.28 1.84 -14.62
C THR A 419 -29.79 1.61 -14.84
N GLY A 420 -29.00 2.61 -15.25
CA GLY A 420 -27.58 2.44 -15.52
C GLY A 420 -27.35 1.64 -16.80
N LEU A 421 -26.78 2.27 -17.82
CA LEU A 421 -26.44 1.60 -19.07
C LEU A 421 -25.39 0.51 -18.81
N THR A 422 -25.78 -0.76 -18.89
CA THR A 422 -24.80 -1.86 -18.91
C THR A 422 -23.99 -1.79 -20.21
N THR A 423 -22.69 -2.08 -20.15
CA THR A 423 -21.79 -2.00 -21.31
C THR A 423 -22.34 -2.84 -22.47
N LYS A 424 -22.93 -4.01 -22.17
CA LYS A 424 -23.60 -4.89 -23.15
C LYS A 424 -24.75 -4.22 -23.92
N ALA A 425 -25.58 -3.42 -23.26
CA ALA A 425 -26.70 -2.73 -23.90
C ALA A 425 -26.18 -1.67 -24.90
N VAL A 426 -25.15 -0.92 -24.49
CA VAL A 426 -24.49 0.07 -25.36
C VAL A 426 -23.88 -0.59 -26.59
N LEU A 427 -23.13 -1.68 -26.40
CA LEU A 427 -22.50 -2.42 -27.49
C LEU A 427 -23.51 -2.93 -28.53
N THR A 428 -24.70 -3.33 -28.07
CA THR A 428 -25.79 -3.76 -28.95
C THR A 428 -26.37 -2.57 -29.73
N ALA A 429 -26.54 -1.42 -29.08
CA ALA A 429 -27.05 -0.21 -29.71
C ALA A 429 -26.12 0.35 -30.78
N VAL A 430 -24.81 0.41 -30.51
CA VAL A 430 -23.78 0.86 -31.46
C VAL A 430 -23.66 -0.10 -32.66
N SER A 431 -24.16 -1.33 -32.54
CA SER A 431 -24.23 -2.28 -33.65
C SER A 431 -25.50 -2.13 -34.53
N ASP A 432 -26.50 -1.31 -34.13
CA ASP A 432 -27.74 -1.11 -34.89
C ASP A 432 -27.54 -0.09 -36.03
N HIS A 433 -27.80 -0.53 -37.27
CA HIS A 433 -27.72 0.33 -38.45
C HIS A 433 -28.68 1.53 -38.41
N ARG A 434 -29.82 1.40 -37.73
CA ARG A 434 -30.78 2.50 -37.57
C ARG A 434 -30.23 3.61 -36.69
N TRP A 435 -29.54 3.25 -35.61
CA TRP A 435 -28.90 4.21 -34.72
C TRP A 435 -27.86 5.04 -35.50
N TRP A 436 -27.01 4.39 -36.30
CA TRP A 436 -26.06 5.07 -37.17
C TRP A 436 -26.71 6.04 -38.15
N LYS A 437 -27.81 5.62 -38.81
CA LYS A 437 -28.52 6.48 -39.75
C LYS A 437 -29.09 7.73 -39.07
N GLU A 438 -29.55 7.59 -37.83
CA GLU A 438 -30.07 8.70 -37.03
C GLU A 438 -28.96 9.64 -36.59
N SER A 439 -27.87 9.14 -36.00
CA SER A 439 -26.71 9.95 -35.59
C SER A 439 -26.08 10.71 -36.76
N LEU A 440 -25.99 10.09 -37.95
CA LEU A 440 -25.48 10.76 -39.15
C LEU A 440 -26.39 11.90 -39.64
N ASN A 441 -27.70 11.90 -39.33
CA ASN A 441 -28.57 13.01 -39.69
C ASN A 441 -28.22 14.29 -38.93
N TYR A 442 -27.65 14.18 -37.73
CA TYR A 442 -27.22 15.33 -36.92
C TYR A 442 -25.95 15.99 -37.48
N LEU A 443 -25.20 15.32 -38.37
CA LEU A 443 -24.10 15.94 -39.12
C LEU A 443 -24.58 16.78 -40.30
N ARG A 444 -25.81 16.57 -40.78
CA ARG A 444 -26.36 17.44 -41.84
C ARG A 444 -26.77 18.76 -41.21
N PRO A 445 -26.43 19.91 -41.83
CA PRO A 445 -26.98 21.19 -41.39
C PRO A 445 -28.50 21.05 -41.37
N LEU A 446 -29.13 21.28 -40.21
CA LEU A 446 -30.57 21.43 -40.11
C LEU A 446 -30.96 22.60 -41.02
N GLN A 447 -31.35 22.30 -42.25
CA GLN A 447 -31.89 23.27 -43.19
C GLN A 447 -33.20 23.80 -42.59
N GLY A 448 -33.12 24.91 -41.85
CA GLY A 448 -34.32 25.61 -41.39
C GLY A 448 -34.32 26.23 -40.00
N HIS A 449 -33.19 26.57 -39.36
CA HIS A 449 -33.21 27.57 -38.29
C HIS A 449 -32.50 28.84 -38.75
N GLY A 450 -33.32 29.82 -39.14
CA GLY A 450 -32.87 31.15 -39.48
C GLY A 450 -32.14 31.81 -38.31
N ALA A 451 -31.11 32.59 -38.66
CA ALA A 451 -30.47 33.64 -37.88
C ALA A 451 -30.94 33.80 -36.41
N GLY A 452 -30.15 33.28 -35.48
CA GLY A 452 -30.18 33.72 -34.08
C GLY A 452 -30.40 32.62 -33.04
N ALA A 453 -29.33 31.92 -32.65
CA ALA A 453 -29.17 31.39 -31.30
C ALA A 453 -27.67 31.13 -31.05
N THR A 454 -27.13 31.86 -30.07
CA THR A 454 -25.72 31.96 -29.70
C THR A 454 -25.25 30.83 -28.78
N SER A 455 -24.06 30.27 -29.07
CA SER A 455 -22.90 30.15 -28.15
C SER A 455 -22.14 28.80 -28.25
N GLN A 456 -21.11 28.71 -29.10
CA GLN A 456 -19.68 28.68 -28.70
C GLN A 456 -18.75 28.50 -29.93
N LYS A 457 -17.61 29.22 -29.87
CA LYS A 457 -16.47 29.32 -30.81
C LYS A 457 -16.71 30.06 -32.13
N GLY A 458 -16.07 31.23 -32.23
CA GLY A 458 -16.15 32.16 -33.35
C GLY A 458 -15.66 31.58 -34.67
N ALA A 459 -16.05 32.21 -35.77
CA ALA A 459 -15.56 31.90 -37.10
C ALA A 459 -14.03 31.72 -37.07
N CYS A 460 -13.53 30.62 -37.64
CA CYS A 460 -12.11 30.36 -37.72
C CYS A 460 -11.43 31.56 -38.42
N GLU A 461 -10.42 32.17 -37.79
CA GLU A 461 -9.78 33.37 -38.32
C GLU A 461 -9.12 33.13 -39.69
N ASN A 462 -8.77 31.87 -40.00
CA ASN A 462 -8.22 31.44 -41.27
C ASN A 462 -9.26 30.79 -42.20
N SER A 463 -10.55 31.14 -42.08
CA SER A 463 -11.61 30.59 -42.94
C SER A 463 -11.39 30.88 -44.43
N ASN A 464 -10.72 31.98 -44.75
CA ASN A 464 -10.31 32.39 -46.10
C ASN A 464 -9.10 31.62 -46.65
N LEU A 465 -8.43 30.79 -45.83
CA LEU A 465 -7.28 29.97 -46.21
C LEU A 465 -6.14 30.80 -46.83
N GLU A 466 -5.81 31.93 -46.19
CA GLU A 466 -4.69 32.79 -46.61
C GLU A 466 -3.34 32.24 -46.16
N ARG A 467 -3.31 31.54 -45.02
CA ARG A 467 -2.11 30.89 -44.48
C ARG A 467 -2.33 29.39 -44.33
N GLN A 468 -1.25 28.62 -44.41
CA GLN A 468 -1.32 27.17 -44.23
C GLN A 468 -1.55 26.85 -42.75
N GLY A 469 -2.72 26.26 -42.44
CA GLY A 469 -3.03 25.78 -41.10
C GLY A 469 -2.17 24.55 -40.73
N CYS A 470 -1.57 24.54 -39.54
CA CYS A 470 -0.88 23.37 -39.00
C CYS A 470 -1.03 23.24 -37.48
N SER A 471 -0.90 22.01 -36.99
CA SER A 471 -0.73 21.74 -35.56
C SER A 471 0.41 22.60 -34.97
N PRO A 472 0.25 23.14 -33.74
CA PRO A 472 1.30 23.89 -33.03
C PRO A 472 2.63 23.13 -32.96
N PHE A 473 2.59 21.80 -32.89
CA PHE A 473 3.78 20.95 -32.85
C PHE A 473 4.67 21.09 -34.10
N TYR A 474 4.08 21.38 -35.27
CA TYR A 474 4.81 21.49 -36.54
C TYR A 474 5.05 22.94 -37.00
N GLN A 475 4.78 23.93 -36.14
CA GLN A 475 4.85 25.35 -36.50
C GLN A 475 6.22 25.75 -37.09
N GLU A 476 7.31 25.20 -36.57
CA GLU A 476 8.67 25.53 -37.02
C GLU A 476 9.04 24.96 -38.40
N LEU A 477 8.27 23.99 -38.92
CA LEU A 477 8.54 23.34 -40.20
C LEU A 477 7.94 24.08 -41.40
N ILE A 478 7.07 25.05 -41.16
CA ILE A 478 6.30 25.75 -42.20
C ILE A 478 6.65 27.22 -42.15
N GLU A 479 6.81 27.84 -43.32
CA GLU A 479 7.02 29.28 -43.44
C GLU A 479 5.67 30.02 -43.30
N ASP A 480 5.58 30.93 -42.33
CA ASP A 480 4.36 31.73 -42.01
C ASP A 480 3.05 30.90 -41.87
N PRO A 481 3.01 29.89 -40.97
CA PRO A 481 1.82 29.08 -40.78
C PRO A 481 0.73 29.84 -40.01
N TYR A 482 -0.51 29.38 -40.20
CA TYR A 482 -1.59 29.65 -39.26
C TYR A 482 -1.60 28.57 -38.18
N VAL A 483 -1.55 28.99 -36.92
CA VAL A 483 -1.60 28.09 -35.77
C VAL A 483 -2.81 28.44 -34.91
N ASP A 484 -3.73 27.49 -34.77
CA ASP A 484 -4.87 27.61 -33.87
C ASP A 484 -4.40 27.25 -32.44
N LEU A 485 -4.20 28.27 -31.60
CA LEU A 485 -3.81 28.09 -30.19
C LEU A 485 -4.82 27.28 -29.38
N SER A 486 -6.07 27.15 -29.86
CA SER A 486 -7.08 26.32 -29.20
C SER A 486 -6.88 24.82 -29.44
N GLN A 487 -5.92 24.43 -30.29
CA GLN A 487 -5.45 23.05 -30.48
C GLN A 487 -4.11 22.77 -29.78
N ASP A 488 -3.60 23.70 -28.96
CA ASP A 488 -2.36 23.49 -28.22
C ASP A 488 -2.60 22.68 -26.94
N VAL A 489 -2.39 21.37 -27.06
CA VAL A 489 -2.50 20.40 -25.97
C VAL A 489 -1.23 20.35 -25.11
N TYR A 490 -0.09 20.85 -25.62
CA TYR A 490 1.21 20.69 -24.96
C TYR A 490 1.54 21.83 -23.99
N SER A 491 1.03 23.04 -24.22
CA SER A 491 1.27 24.19 -23.34
C SER A 491 0.29 24.30 -22.16
N SER A 492 -0.90 23.68 -22.26
CA SER A 492 -1.93 23.70 -21.22
C SER A 492 -2.20 22.28 -20.70
N TYR A 493 -1.60 21.92 -19.57
CA TYR A 493 -1.88 20.66 -18.85
C TYR A 493 -3.30 20.58 -18.26
N LYS A 494 -4.16 21.59 -18.45
CA LYS A 494 -5.38 21.76 -17.66
C LYS A 494 -6.69 21.42 -18.36
N ASP A 495 -6.73 21.40 -19.69
CA ASP A 495 -7.99 21.17 -20.42
C ASP A 495 -7.74 20.29 -21.66
N VAL A 496 -8.29 19.06 -21.64
CA VAL A 496 -8.42 18.24 -22.86
C VAL A 496 -9.39 18.97 -23.79
N PRO A 497 -9.02 19.26 -25.05
CA PRO A 497 -9.93 19.91 -25.98
C PRO A 497 -11.22 19.08 -26.12
N GLN A 498 -12.38 19.73 -25.99
CA GLN A 498 -13.66 19.05 -26.15
C GLN A 498 -13.76 18.50 -27.58
N GLU A 499 -13.84 17.17 -27.70
CA GLU A 499 -13.93 16.47 -28.99
C GLU A 499 -15.20 16.90 -29.74
N ASN A 500 -15.05 17.16 -31.05
CA ASN A 500 -16.18 17.49 -31.91
C ASN A 500 -17.10 16.25 -32.07
N PHE A 501 -18.40 16.45 -32.21
CA PHE A 501 -19.39 15.39 -32.43
C PHE A 501 -18.95 14.40 -33.54
N ALA A 502 -18.40 14.92 -34.64
CA ALA A 502 -17.91 14.10 -35.74
C ALA A 502 -16.70 13.22 -35.35
N GLU A 503 -15.82 13.70 -34.46
CA GLU A 503 -14.67 12.94 -33.94
C GLU A 503 -15.16 11.82 -33.01
N VAL A 504 -16.09 12.15 -32.11
CA VAL A 504 -16.74 11.18 -31.22
C VAL A 504 -17.43 10.08 -32.04
N LEU A 505 -18.17 10.44 -33.10
CA LEU A 505 -18.79 9.47 -34.00
C LEU A 505 -17.79 8.60 -34.75
N LEU A 506 -16.71 9.19 -35.27
CA LEU A 506 -15.66 8.43 -35.96
C LEU A 506 -15.02 7.40 -35.02
N ARG A 507 -14.67 7.80 -33.78
CA ARG A 507 -14.10 6.91 -32.77
C ARG A 507 -15.06 5.80 -32.38
N THR A 508 -16.33 6.15 -32.13
CA THR A 508 -17.38 5.18 -31.80
C THR A 508 -17.52 4.14 -32.93
N GLY A 509 -17.53 4.61 -34.18
CA GLY A 509 -17.68 3.76 -35.37
C GLY A 509 -16.50 2.81 -35.56
N LYS A 510 -15.28 3.31 -35.36
CA LYS A 510 -14.06 2.52 -35.50
C LYS A 510 -13.89 1.48 -34.40
N LEU A 511 -14.27 1.79 -33.16
CA LEU A 511 -14.30 0.79 -32.08
C LEU A 511 -15.33 -0.31 -32.35
N ALA A 512 -16.51 0.06 -32.86
CA ALA A 512 -17.54 -0.91 -33.25
C ALA A 512 -17.07 -1.83 -34.39
N GLU A 513 -16.43 -1.26 -35.41
CA GLU A 513 -15.83 -2.00 -36.52
C GLU A 513 -14.75 -2.98 -36.02
N ALA A 514 -13.85 -2.52 -35.15
CA ALA A 514 -12.79 -3.35 -34.56
C ALA A 514 -13.37 -4.53 -33.76
N LYS A 515 -14.42 -4.30 -32.98
CA LYS A 515 -15.10 -5.35 -32.21
C LYS A 515 -15.70 -6.46 -33.08
N THR A 516 -16.15 -6.11 -34.28
CA THR A 516 -16.69 -7.08 -35.24
C THR A 516 -15.65 -7.69 -36.16
N GLU A 517 -14.36 -7.38 -35.96
CA GLU A 517 -13.26 -7.78 -36.84
C GLU A 517 -13.50 -7.33 -38.29
N GLY A 518 -14.18 -6.19 -38.49
CA GLY A 518 -14.52 -5.66 -39.80
C GLY A 518 -15.71 -6.33 -40.49
N LYS A 519 -16.50 -7.18 -39.80
CA LYS A 519 -17.71 -7.80 -40.37
C LYS A 519 -18.81 -6.77 -40.64
N THR A 520 -18.93 -5.76 -39.77
CA THR A 520 -19.83 -4.63 -39.97
C THR A 520 -19.01 -3.37 -40.19
N LEU A 521 -19.06 -2.84 -41.41
CA LEU A 521 -18.33 -1.63 -41.79
C LEU A 521 -19.08 -0.39 -41.29
N PHE A 522 -18.34 0.52 -40.68
CA PHE A 522 -18.84 1.83 -40.27
C PHE A 522 -18.97 2.75 -41.51
N PRO A 523 -20.15 3.36 -41.77
CA PRO A 523 -20.34 4.30 -42.88
C PRO A 523 -19.66 5.65 -42.60
N ALA A 524 -18.33 5.70 -42.75
CA ALA A 524 -17.49 6.82 -42.34
C ALA A 524 -17.51 8.03 -43.29
N THR A 525 -18.00 7.90 -44.53
CA THR A 525 -17.82 8.91 -45.59
C THR A 525 -18.28 10.31 -45.17
N GLU A 526 -19.52 10.46 -44.69
CA GLU A 526 -20.05 11.78 -44.31
C GLU A 526 -19.32 12.36 -43.08
N VAL A 527 -18.90 11.50 -42.15
CA VAL A 527 -18.13 11.89 -40.96
C VAL A 527 -16.73 12.40 -41.36
N LEU A 528 -16.02 11.64 -42.20
CA LEU A 528 -14.69 12.00 -42.70
C LEU A 528 -14.73 13.28 -43.54
N LEU A 529 -15.76 13.47 -44.37
CA LEU A 529 -15.94 14.71 -45.11
C LEU A 529 -16.19 15.90 -44.18
N GLN A 530 -17.00 15.75 -43.13
CA GLN A 530 -17.22 16.82 -42.15
C GLN A 530 -15.93 17.16 -41.41
N LEU A 531 -15.20 16.14 -40.93
CA LEU A 531 -13.91 16.31 -40.24
C LEU A 531 -12.85 16.94 -41.13
N ALA A 532 -12.76 16.53 -42.41
CA ALA A 532 -11.86 17.15 -43.37
C ALA A 532 -12.17 18.64 -43.58
N ASN A 533 -13.46 19.00 -43.67
CA ASN A 533 -13.88 20.39 -43.83
C ASN A 533 -13.55 21.22 -42.58
N ASP A 534 -13.79 20.67 -41.40
CA ASP A 534 -13.53 21.34 -40.12
C ASP A 534 -12.03 21.48 -39.86
N ALA A 535 -11.22 20.49 -40.22
CA ALA A 535 -9.77 20.52 -40.06
C ALA A 535 -9.08 21.45 -41.07
N PHE A 536 -9.62 21.62 -42.28
CA PHE A 536 -8.96 22.33 -43.38
C PHE A 536 -8.34 23.69 -43.04
N PRO A 537 -9.07 24.63 -42.38
CA PRO A 537 -8.51 25.95 -42.07
C PRO A 537 -7.54 25.94 -40.88
N ARG A 538 -7.52 24.87 -40.07
CA ARG A 538 -6.74 24.76 -38.83
C ARG A 538 -5.50 23.89 -38.98
N ASP A 539 -5.65 22.74 -39.64
CA ASP A 539 -4.59 21.76 -39.90
C ASP A 539 -4.84 21.06 -41.25
N MET A 540 -4.11 21.50 -42.28
CA MET A 540 -4.22 20.94 -43.63
C MET A 540 -3.71 19.49 -43.74
N MET A 541 -2.78 19.09 -42.86
CA MET A 541 -2.25 17.73 -42.86
C MET A 541 -3.27 16.76 -42.26
N LEU A 542 -3.93 17.16 -41.16
CA LEU A 542 -5.03 16.42 -40.58
C LEU A 542 -6.21 16.32 -41.57
N ALA A 543 -6.57 17.42 -42.23
CA ALA A 543 -7.60 17.41 -43.27
C ALA A 543 -7.26 16.44 -44.42
N LEU A 544 -6.01 16.46 -44.89
CA LEU A 544 -5.53 15.52 -45.91
C LEU A 544 -5.62 14.07 -45.44
N SER A 545 -5.31 13.79 -44.17
CA SER A 545 -5.41 12.44 -43.61
C SER A 545 -6.85 11.91 -43.64
N TYR A 546 -7.84 12.74 -43.30
CA TYR A 546 -9.26 12.38 -43.40
C TYR A 546 -9.71 12.13 -44.84
N LEU A 547 -9.23 12.94 -45.80
CA LEU A 547 -9.52 12.74 -47.23
C LEU A 547 -8.88 11.46 -47.79
N LEU A 548 -7.68 11.11 -47.32
CA LEU A 548 -7.00 9.87 -47.70
C LEU A 548 -7.68 8.62 -47.11
N ALA A 549 -8.35 8.76 -45.96
CA ALA A 549 -9.13 7.70 -45.31
C ALA A 549 -10.52 7.46 -45.95
N LEU A 550 -10.93 8.27 -46.94
CA LEU A 550 -12.22 8.11 -47.61
C LEU A 550 -12.29 6.75 -48.35
N PRO A 551 -13.41 6.00 -48.22
CA PRO A 551 -13.61 4.75 -48.95
C PRO A 551 -13.60 4.92 -50.47
N GLN A 552 -14.07 6.08 -50.96
CA GLN A 552 -14.19 6.42 -52.37
C GLN A 552 -13.38 7.69 -52.66
N VAL A 553 -12.35 7.57 -53.50
CA VAL A 553 -11.40 8.66 -53.80
C VAL A 553 -12.08 9.93 -54.33
N LEU A 554 -13.11 9.77 -55.16
CA LEU A 554 -13.80 10.90 -55.80
C LEU A 554 -14.73 11.68 -54.86
N ASP A 555 -15.06 11.13 -53.68
CA ASP A 555 -15.89 11.84 -52.70
C ASP A 555 -15.17 13.07 -52.14
N ALA A 556 -13.83 13.11 -52.20
CA ALA A 556 -13.02 14.26 -51.81
C ALA A 556 -13.41 15.54 -52.56
N ASN A 557 -13.96 15.45 -53.79
CA ASN A 557 -14.49 16.60 -54.52
C ASN A 557 -15.55 17.35 -53.71
N ARG A 558 -16.41 16.63 -52.98
CA ARG A 558 -17.47 17.24 -52.15
C ARG A 558 -16.89 18.09 -51.02
N CYS A 559 -15.65 17.83 -50.59
CA CYS A 559 -14.91 18.67 -49.65
C CYS A 559 -14.34 19.89 -50.38
N PHE A 560 -13.54 19.69 -51.44
CA PHE A 560 -12.89 20.79 -52.16
C PHE A 560 -13.86 21.80 -52.78
N GLU A 561 -15.05 21.36 -53.22
CA GLU A 561 -16.11 22.24 -53.74
C GLU A 561 -16.72 23.16 -52.67
N LYS A 562 -16.70 22.74 -51.40
CA LYS A 562 -17.23 23.52 -50.26
C LYS A 562 -16.20 24.51 -49.70
N GLN A 563 -14.90 24.24 -49.91
CA GLN A 563 -13.82 25.07 -49.38
C GLN A 563 -13.69 26.40 -50.13
N CYS A 564 -13.09 27.40 -49.48
CA CYS A 564 -12.77 28.67 -50.13
C CYS A 564 -11.84 28.46 -51.33
N HIS A 565 -12.08 29.21 -52.40
CA HIS A 565 -11.25 29.19 -53.61
C HIS A 565 -9.91 29.92 -53.36
N SER A 566 -8.99 29.25 -52.68
CA SER A 566 -7.62 29.74 -52.43
C SER A 566 -6.57 28.91 -53.17
N ALA A 567 -5.37 29.47 -53.31
CA ALA A 567 -4.22 28.75 -53.87
C ALA A 567 -3.90 27.50 -53.06
N LEU A 568 -4.00 27.57 -51.73
CA LEU A 568 -3.77 26.44 -50.82
C LEU A 568 -4.79 25.31 -51.03
N SER A 569 -6.07 25.65 -51.22
CA SER A 569 -7.12 24.66 -51.51
C SER A 569 -6.84 23.90 -52.81
N LEU A 570 -6.46 24.63 -53.87
CA LEU A 570 -6.06 24.04 -55.15
C LEU A 570 -4.80 23.18 -55.05
N GLN A 571 -3.78 23.66 -54.31
CA GLN A 571 -2.54 22.92 -54.09
C GLN A 571 -2.79 21.62 -53.34
N LEU A 572 -3.61 21.65 -52.29
CA LEU A 572 -3.94 20.44 -51.53
C LEU A 572 -4.76 19.44 -52.37
N ALA A 573 -5.71 19.92 -53.19
CA ALA A 573 -6.44 19.07 -54.12
C ALA A 573 -5.53 18.42 -55.16
N ALA A 574 -4.64 19.20 -55.79
CA ALA A 574 -3.65 18.69 -56.73
C ALA A 574 -2.73 17.66 -56.06
N TYR A 575 -2.27 17.94 -54.83
CA TYR A 575 -1.44 17.03 -54.06
C TYR A 575 -2.17 15.73 -53.72
N TYR A 576 -3.40 15.80 -53.19
CA TYR A 576 -4.25 14.64 -52.89
C TYR A 576 -4.41 13.73 -54.11
N TYR A 577 -4.83 14.28 -55.27
CA TYR A 577 -5.01 13.47 -56.46
C TYR A 577 -3.70 12.95 -57.03
N SER A 578 -2.61 13.72 -56.92
CA SER A 578 -1.28 13.23 -57.31
C SER A 578 -0.85 12.03 -56.46
N LEU A 579 -1.11 12.04 -55.15
CA LEU A 579 -0.85 10.93 -54.24
C LEU A 579 -1.70 9.71 -54.58
N GLN A 580 -2.99 9.90 -54.86
CA GLN A 580 -3.89 8.80 -55.23
C GLN A 580 -3.49 8.15 -56.56
N ILE A 581 -3.15 8.97 -57.57
CA ILE A 581 -2.63 8.50 -58.86
C ILE A 581 -1.30 7.78 -58.64
N TYR A 582 -0.40 8.35 -57.85
CA TYR A 582 0.90 7.73 -57.55
C TYR A 582 0.74 6.38 -56.85
N SER A 583 -0.11 6.29 -55.83
CA SER A 583 -0.43 5.05 -55.11
C SER A 583 -1.01 3.97 -56.04
N HIS A 584 -1.85 4.39 -57.00
CA HIS A 584 -2.41 3.48 -58.00
C HIS A 584 -1.38 2.98 -59.03
N LEU A 585 -0.52 3.88 -59.52
CA LEU A 585 0.49 3.57 -60.55
C LEU A 585 1.72 2.84 -60.00
N LYS A 586 2.11 3.16 -58.78
CA LYS A 586 3.14 2.47 -58.01
C LYS A 586 2.57 2.12 -56.65
N PRO A 587 1.96 0.93 -56.50
CA PRO A 587 1.62 0.37 -55.19
C PRO A 587 2.92 0.01 -54.46
N CYS A 588 3.67 1.02 -54.06
CA CYS A 588 4.81 0.88 -53.17
C CYS A 588 4.26 0.32 -51.85
N PHE A 589 4.98 -0.62 -51.23
CA PHE A 589 4.67 -1.28 -49.96
C PHE A 589 3.90 -2.61 -49.98
N LYS A 590 4.05 -3.46 -51.02
CA LYS A 590 3.78 -4.90 -50.83
C LYS A 590 4.92 -5.66 -50.11
N ASP A 591 6.16 -5.18 -50.22
CA ASP A 591 7.34 -5.93 -49.73
C ASP A 591 8.23 -5.21 -48.70
N LYS A 592 7.86 -4.00 -48.26
CA LYS A 592 8.61 -3.24 -47.23
C LYS A 592 7.69 -2.51 -46.27
N ASN A 593 6.72 -3.19 -45.70
CA ASN A 593 6.19 -2.70 -44.43
C ASN A 593 7.34 -2.80 -43.43
N HIS A 594 7.71 -1.67 -42.80
CA HIS A 594 8.53 -1.69 -41.59
C HIS A 594 7.92 -2.73 -40.65
N THR A 595 8.73 -3.52 -39.94
CA THR A 595 8.26 -4.65 -39.12
C THR A 595 7.11 -4.30 -38.16
N LEU A 596 7.00 -3.02 -37.78
CA LEU A 596 5.89 -2.45 -37.00
C LEU A 596 4.50 -2.49 -37.68
N TYR A 597 4.41 -2.45 -39.01
CA TYR A 597 3.16 -2.31 -39.78
C TYR A 597 2.80 -3.57 -40.60
N GLN A 598 3.42 -4.71 -40.30
CA GLN A 598 3.10 -5.99 -40.96
C GLN A 598 1.86 -6.69 -40.38
N ALA A 599 1.34 -6.23 -39.24
CA ALA A 599 0.03 -6.64 -38.77
C ALA A 599 -1.06 -5.92 -39.59
N CYS A 600 -2.15 -6.62 -39.90
CA CYS A 600 -3.30 -6.16 -40.69
C CYS A 600 -3.61 -4.66 -40.45
N LEU A 601 -3.77 -3.84 -41.50
CA LEU A 601 -3.98 -2.38 -41.36
C LEU A 601 -5.14 -2.04 -40.40
N ALA A 602 -6.18 -2.87 -40.36
CA ALA A 602 -7.30 -2.77 -39.42
C ALA A 602 -6.89 -2.94 -37.94
N LEU A 603 -5.87 -3.75 -37.64
CA LEU A 603 -5.28 -3.92 -36.32
C LEU A 603 -4.35 -2.76 -35.94
N VAL A 604 -3.71 -2.12 -36.92
CA VAL A 604 -2.80 -0.98 -36.66
C VAL A 604 -3.56 0.32 -36.46
N GLU A 605 -4.63 0.57 -37.22
CA GLU A 605 -5.52 1.71 -36.96
C GLU A 605 -6.24 1.57 -35.61
N SER A 606 -6.69 0.36 -35.27
CA SER A 606 -7.22 0.07 -33.93
C SER A 606 -6.16 0.33 -32.84
N ARG A 607 -4.92 -0.15 -33.01
CA ARG A 607 -3.83 0.07 -32.02
C ARG A 607 -3.35 1.52 -31.92
N ALA A 608 -3.36 2.28 -33.02
CA ALA A 608 -2.96 3.69 -33.00
C ALA A 608 -4.05 4.58 -32.38
N LEU A 609 -5.33 4.26 -32.60
CA LEU A 609 -6.46 4.90 -31.91
C LEU A 609 -6.55 4.47 -30.43
N SER A 610 -6.01 3.31 -30.08
CA SER A 610 -5.81 2.89 -28.68
C SER A 610 -4.54 3.48 -28.06
N SER A 611 -3.50 3.86 -28.81
CA SER A 611 -2.26 4.39 -28.22
C SER A 611 -2.35 5.88 -27.88
N THR A 612 -3.33 6.61 -28.42
CA THR A 612 -3.73 7.93 -27.89
C THR A 612 -4.42 7.84 -26.52
N MET A 613 -4.60 6.64 -25.95
CA MET A 613 -4.96 6.41 -24.54
C MET A 613 -3.75 6.31 -23.59
N LEU A 614 -2.52 6.31 -24.10
CA LEU A 614 -1.29 6.14 -23.33
C LEU A 614 -0.48 7.43 -23.17
N SER A 615 -1.09 8.59 -23.47
CA SER A 615 -0.53 9.92 -23.18
C SER A 615 -1.33 10.60 -22.07
#